data_AF-A0A016WZD5-F1
#
_entry.id   AF-A0A016WZD5-F1
#
_cell.length_a   1.000
_cell.length_b   1.000
_cell.length_c   1.000
_cell.angle_alpha   90.00
_cell.angle_beta   90.00
_cell.angle_gamma   90.00
#
_symmetry.space_group_name_H-M   'P 1'
#
loop_
_entity.id
_entity.type
_entity.pdbx_description
1 polymer ?
#
loop_
_entity_poly.entity_id
_entity_poly.type
_entity_poly.pdbx_seq_one_letter_code
_entity_poly.pdbx_strand_id
1 'polypeptide(L)'
;MLCEQACSVSEKRVSTSHIALIVQCRPVVSIRVRRLIRLVDQPDGISTTSDMLRYLLIAASSLAFAIAFHQYRELKCSTPTNTVRGGPDRAECQLILKEEELESGRPVPKGLGCWKEDHEGEEREYCDLVCPNSHTVFISYIDQGHRACFNYITYQIEKRAEERYLWRSGKCLNSTVNYRIGCKFDDPFDTQFKTDNEILARLRARARRA
;
A
#
# COMPACT_ATOMS: atom_id res chain seq x y z
N MET A 1 19.12 4.20 3.68
CA MET A 1 18.84 3.46 4.93
C MET A 1 17.68 2.52 4.65
N LEU A 2 17.93 1.22 4.56
CA LEU A 2 16.89 0.19 4.46
C LEU A 2 16.31 -0.01 5.86
N CYS A 3 14.99 0.15 6.00
CA CYS A 3 14.29 -0.15 7.25
C CYS A 3 13.72 -1.58 7.13
N GLU A 4 14.45 -2.58 7.62
CA GLU A 4 13.90 -3.90 7.84
C GLU A 4 12.97 -3.86 9.06
N GLN A 5 11.69 -4.20 8.87
CA GLN A 5 10.75 -4.44 9.96
C GLN A 5 10.75 -5.94 10.27
N ALA A 6 11.29 -6.33 11.44
CA ALA A 6 11.07 -7.66 11.97
C ALA A 6 9.78 -7.67 12.80
N CYS A 7 8.72 -8.31 12.30
CA CYS A 7 7.53 -8.64 13.10
C CYS A 7 7.69 -10.05 13.68
N SER A 8 7.43 -10.20 14.99
CA SER A 8 7.28 -11.52 15.61
C SER A 8 5.82 -11.71 16.06
N VAL A 9 5.28 -12.90 15.79
CA VAL A 9 3.94 -13.32 16.21
C VAL A 9 4.09 -14.11 17.49
N SER A 10 3.40 -13.72 18.56
CA SER A 10 3.36 -14.47 19.82
C SER A 10 1.93 -14.89 20.14
N GLU A 11 1.75 -16.19 20.35
CA GLU A 11 0.46 -16.81 20.64
C GLU A 11 0.22 -16.79 22.15
N LYS A 12 -0.72 -15.96 22.63
CA LYS A 12 -1.17 -16.02 24.04
C LYS A 12 -2.47 -16.81 24.12
N ARG A 13 -2.37 -17.98 24.77
CA ARG A 13 -3.53 -18.83 25.09
C ARG A 13 -4.32 -18.18 26.23
N VAL A 14 -5.42 -17.50 25.90
CA VAL A 14 -6.44 -17.09 26.88
C VAL A 14 -7.46 -18.22 26.96
N SER A 15 -7.80 -18.62 28.18
CA SER A 15 -8.61 -19.79 28.53
C SER A 15 -9.83 -20.00 27.62
N THR A 16 -9.98 -21.26 27.18
CA THR A 16 -11.12 -21.90 26.48
C THR A 16 -12.07 -20.99 25.71
N SER A 17 -11.81 -20.91 24.40
CA SER A 17 -12.76 -20.73 23.27
C SER A 17 -12.58 -19.50 22.37
N HIS A 18 -11.58 -18.64 22.58
CA HIS A 18 -11.22 -17.62 21.58
C HIS A 18 -9.70 -17.43 21.48
N ILE A 19 -9.15 -17.60 20.28
CA ILE A 19 -7.77 -17.21 19.95
C ILE A 19 -7.81 -15.77 19.47
N ALA A 20 -7.22 -14.85 20.23
CA ALA A 20 -6.99 -13.48 19.80
C ALA A 20 -5.54 -13.33 19.30
N LEU A 21 -5.37 -12.98 18.03
CA LEU A 21 -4.08 -12.62 17.46
C LEU A 21 -3.80 -11.15 17.75
N ILE A 22 -2.84 -10.87 18.62
CA ILE A 22 -2.37 -9.51 18.93
C ILE A 22 -1.07 -9.31 18.16
N VAL A 23 -1.10 -8.42 17.16
CA VAL A 23 0.11 -7.98 16.45
C VAL A 23 0.67 -6.77 17.19
N GLN A 24 1.78 -6.97 17.91
CA GLN A 24 2.53 -5.87 18.51
C GLN A 24 3.73 -5.53 17.63
N CYS A 25 3.64 -4.41 16.91
CA CYS A 25 4.80 -3.78 16.29
C CYS A 25 5.49 -2.89 17.34
N ARG A 26 6.70 -3.27 17.78
CA ARG A 26 7.57 -2.35 18.54
C ARG A 26 8.61 -1.75 17.59
N PRO A 27 8.85 -0.44 17.64
CA PRO A 27 10.00 0.15 16.96
C PRO A 27 11.29 -0.35 17.62
N VAL A 28 12.18 -0.95 16.82
CA VAL A 28 13.55 -1.28 17.24
C VAL A 28 14.36 0.01 17.22
N VAL A 29 14.36 0.76 18.32
CA VAL A 29 15.31 1.86 18.53
C VAL A 29 16.57 1.26 19.13
N SER A 30 17.51 0.87 18.26
CA SER A 30 18.89 0.57 18.67
C SER A 30 19.69 1.86 18.64
N ILE A 31 19.76 2.55 19.77
CA ILE A 31 20.79 3.59 20.00
C ILE A 31 21.64 3.12 21.17
N ARG A 32 22.87 2.73 20.85
CA ARG A 32 23.95 2.48 21.81
C ARG A 32 24.16 3.73 22.66
N VAL A 33 23.72 3.67 23.92
CA VAL A 33 24.16 4.60 24.95
C VAL A 33 25.61 4.26 25.31
N ARG A 34 26.56 4.96 24.68
CA ARG A 34 27.92 5.09 25.22
C ARG A 34 28.09 6.51 25.75
N ARG A 35 27.98 6.60 27.09
CA ARG A 35 28.88 7.36 27.98
C ARG A 35 29.57 8.57 27.35
N LEU A 36 29.03 9.76 27.61
CA LEU A 36 29.85 10.91 27.97
C LEU A 36 29.04 11.82 28.91
N ILE A 37 28.94 11.39 30.17
CA ILE A 37 28.63 12.30 31.27
C ILE A 37 29.95 12.94 31.66
N ARG A 38 30.13 14.22 31.35
CA ARG A 38 30.77 15.19 32.24
C ARG A 38 30.69 16.60 31.67
N LEU A 39 30.25 17.50 32.55
CA LEU A 39 30.39 18.96 32.53
C LEU A 39 29.42 19.60 31.52
N VAL A 40 28.48 20.44 31.92
CA VAL A 40 28.69 21.68 32.69
C VAL A 40 27.44 22.00 33.52
N ASP A 41 27.73 22.54 34.71
CA ASP A 41 26.83 23.09 35.72
C ASP A 41 25.98 24.28 35.20
N GLN A 42 24.91 24.62 35.94
CA GLN A 42 23.94 25.72 35.78
C GLN A 42 24.61 27.13 35.62
N PRO A 43 23.93 28.28 35.29
CA PRO A 43 22.51 28.62 35.51
C PRO A 43 21.82 29.60 34.51
N ASP A 44 20.54 29.86 34.78
CA ASP A 44 19.74 31.09 34.57
C ASP A 44 19.96 31.98 33.33
N GLY A 45 18.90 32.17 32.52
CA GLY A 45 18.84 33.30 31.58
C GLY A 45 17.81 33.15 30.47
N ILE A 46 16.57 33.58 30.71
CA ILE A 46 15.64 33.93 29.63
C ILE A 46 16.18 35.19 28.95
N SER A 47 16.29 35.17 27.61
CA SER A 47 16.04 36.29 26.68
C SER A 47 17.06 36.34 25.52
N THR A 48 16.76 35.68 24.40
CA THR A 48 17.04 36.27 23.09
C THR A 48 15.92 35.93 22.10
N THR A 49 15.43 36.92 21.36
CA THR A 49 14.48 36.75 20.25
C THR A 49 15.04 35.90 19.10
N SER A 50 16.37 35.82 19.00
CA SER A 50 17.11 35.04 18.00
C SER A 50 16.95 33.53 18.20
N ASP A 51 17.01 33.03 19.43
CA ASP A 51 16.91 31.59 19.69
C ASP A 51 15.48 31.09 19.50
N MET A 52 14.48 31.88 19.91
CA MET A 52 13.08 31.60 19.61
C MET A 52 12.80 31.57 18.10
N LEU A 53 13.41 32.47 17.32
CA LEU A 53 13.29 32.46 15.86
C LEU A 53 13.94 31.22 15.23
N ARG A 54 15.10 30.77 15.74
CA ARG A 54 15.74 29.52 15.28
C ARG A 54 14.89 28.29 15.59
N TYR A 55 14.33 28.20 16.80
CA TYR A 55 13.42 27.11 17.15
C TYR A 55 12.13 27.14 16.31
N LEU A 56 11.56 28.31 16.05
CA LEU A 56 10.40 28.45 15.16
C LEU A 56 10.74 28.07 13.71
N LEU A 57 11.92 28.42 13.19
CA LEU A 57 12.36 28.03 11.84
C LEU A 57 12.63 26.52 11.75
N ILE A 58 13.21 25.90 12.78
CA ILE A 58 13.41 24.44 12.85
C ILE A 58 12.05 23.72 12.99
N ALA A 59 11.13 24.25 13.80
CA ALA A 59 9.79 23.70 13.94
C ALA A 59 8.96 23.85 12.64
N ALA A 60 9.03 25.00 11.97
CA ALA A 60 8.34 25.23 10.70
C ALA A 60 8.92 24.39 9.56
N SER A 61 10.24 24.25 9.47
CA SER A 61 10.88 23.38 8.47
C SER A 61 10.56 21.90 8.71
N SER A 62 10.49 21.44 9.96
CA SER A 62 10.09 20.06 10.27
C SER A 62 8.59 19.78 10.02
N LEU A 63 7.71 20.78 10.15
CA LEU A 63 6.30 20.66 9.78
C LEU A 63 6.08 20.48 8.27
N ALA A 64 6.96 21.06 7.43
CA ALA A 64 6.82 21.01 5.98
C ALA A 64 7.09 19.62 5.36
N PHE A 65 7.79 18.73 6.06
CA PHE A 65 8.16 17.39 5.55
C PHE A 65 7.18 16.27 5.90
N ALA A 66 6.03 16.57 6.52
CA ALA A 66 5.14 15.55 7.07
C ALA A 66 3.81 15.36 6.31
N ILE A 67 3.59 16.05 5.19
CA ILE A 67 2.35 15.90 4.43
C ILE A 67 2.53 14.75 3.45
N ALA A 68 1.88 13.63 3.74
CA ALA A 68 1.78 12.52 2.80
C ALA A 68 0.34 12.37 2.35
N PHE A 69 0.15 12.25 1.03
CA PHE A 69 -1.18 12.12 0.44
C PHE A 69 -1.52 10.64 0.31
N HIS A 70 -2.66 10.27 0.90
CA HIS A 70 -3.20 8.92 0.84
C HIS A 70 -4.30 8.89 -0.21
N GLN A 71 -4.25 7.90 -1.10
CA GLN A 71 -5.37 7.56 -1.96
C GLN A 71 -5.60 6.07 -2.00
N TYR A 72 -6.78 5.68 -2.47
CA TYR A 72 -7.20 4.30 -2.44
C TYR A 72 -7.62 3.80 -3.83
N ARG A 73 -7.48 2.50 -4.03
CA ARG A 73 -7.91 1.78 -5.22
C ARG A 73 -8.69 0.57 -4.77
N GLU A 74 -9.68 0.19 -5.54
CA GLU A 74 -10.42 -1.03 -5.31
C GLU A 74 -10.39 -1.86 -6.59
N LEU A 75 -9.78 -3.04 -6.52
CA LEU A 75 -9.69 -3.98 -7.62
C LEU A 75 -10.69 -5.12 -7.36
N LYS A 76 -11.84 -5.03 -8.02
CA LYS A 76 -12.91 -6.03 -7.91
C LYS A 76 -12.72 -7.09 -8.98
N CYS A 77 -12.35 -8.29 -8.58
CA CYS A 77 -12.26 -9.45 -9.47
C CYS A 77 -13.42 -10.39 -9.20
N SER A 78 -14.27 -10.64 -10.21
CA SER A 78 -15.46 -11.47 -10.06
C SER A 78 -15.54 -12.54 -11.13
N THR A 79 -15.86 -13.77 -10.74
CA THR A 79 -16.28 -14.81 -11.68
C THR A 79 -17.77 -14.65 -12.02
N PRO A 80 -18.26 -15.16 -13.16
CA PRO A 80 -19.69 -15.12 -13.52
C PRO A 80 -20.60 -15.69 -12.43
N THR A 81 -20.10 -16.66 -11.68
CA THR A 81 -20.80 -17.38 -10.61
C THR A 81 -20.52 -16.84 -9.21
N ASN A 82 -19.72 -15.78 -9.07
CA ASN A 82 -19.25 -15.22 -7.78
C ASN A 82 -18.60 -16.26 -6.84
N THR A 83 -17.96 -17.27 -7.42
CA THR A 83 -17.30 -18.35 -6.68
C THR A 83 -16.03 -17.84 -6.01
N VAL A 84 -16.02 -17.84 -4.68
CA VAL A 84 -14.85 -17.47 -3.88
C VAL A 84 -13.79 -18.57 -3.91
N ARG A 85 -14.18 -19.85 -3.86
CA ARG A 85 -13.26 -20.99 -3.64
C ARG A 85 -12.49 -21.48 -4.87
N GLY A 86 -12.52 -20.72 -5.97
CA GLY A 86 -11.97 -21.15 -7.25
C GLY A 86 -13.02 -21.92 -8.03
N GLY A 87 -13.32 -21.46 -9.24
CA GLY A 87 -14.27 -22.09 -10.16
C GLY A 87 -13.62 -22.51 -11.48
N PRO A 88 -14.42 -23.03 -12.43
CA PRO A 88 -13.95 -23.25 -13.80
C PRO A 88 -13.70 -21.90 -14.52
N ASP A 89 -14.42 -20.86 -14.11
CA ASP A 89 -14.37 -19.56 -14.75
C ASP A 89 -13.26 -18.69 -14.17
N ARG A 90 -12.59 -17.96 -15.07
CA ARG A 90 -11.63 -16.92 -14.69
C ARG A 90 -12.39 -15.71 -14.16
N ALA A 91 -11.84 -15.07 -13.13
CA ALA A 91 -12.37 -13.82 -12.62
C ALA A 91 -11.93 -12.64 -13.49
N GLU A 92 -12.89 -11.80 -13.89
CA GLU A 92 -12.60 -10.54 -14.56
C GLU A 92 -12.43 -9.42 -13.52
N CYS A 93 -11.34 -8.65 -13.63
CA CYS A 93 -11.05 -7.57 -12.72
C CYS A 93 -11.47 -6.20 -13.27
N GLN A 94 -12.00 -5.36 -12.38
CA GLN A 94 -12.31 -3.97 -12.62
C GLN A 94 -11.65 -3.08 -11.56
N LEU A 95 -10.87 -2.10 -12.02
CA LEU A 95 -10.26 -1.09 -11.15
C LEU A 95 -11.24 0.03 -10.85
N ILE A 96 -11.29 0.47 -9.60
CA ILE A 96 -12.06 1.63 -9.13
C ILE A 96 -11.08 2.57 -8.43
N LEU A 97 -11.05 3.83 -8.87
CA LEU A 97 -10.20 4.87 -8.32
C LEU A 97 -10.94 5.57 -7.17
N LYS A 98 -10.30 5.72 -6.01
CA LYS A 98 -10.92 6.34 -4.83
C LYS A 98 -9.99 7.40 -4.27
N GLU A 99 -10.54 8.54 -3.88
CA GLU A 99 -9.77 9.58 -3.19
C GLU A 99 -9.63 9.20 -1.72
N GLU A 100 -10.74 8.80 -1.09
CA GLU A 100 -10.74 8.26 0.27
C GLU A 100 -11.08 6.76 0.32
N GLU A 101 -10.77 6.11 1.45
CA GLU A 101 -10.93 4.65 1.59
C GLU A 101 -12.39 4.19 1.49
N LEU A 102 -13.31 4.97 2.06
CA LEU A 102 -14.70 4.58 2.27
C LEU A 102 -15.66 5.15 1.21
N GLU A 103 -15.19 5.96 0.27
CA GLU A 103 -16.01 6.49 -0.82
C GLU A 103 -16.44 5.39 -1.80
N SER A 104 -17.37 5.68 -2.72
CA SER A 104 -17.73 4.75 -3.79
C SER A 104 -16.65 4.65 -4.87
N GLY A 105 -15.98 5.76 -5.17
CA GLY A 105 -14.94 5.87 -6.20
C GLY A 105 -15.47 5.96 -7.64
N ARG A 106 -14.54 6.08 -8.57
CA ARG A 106 -14.75 6.20 -10.02
C ARG A 106 -14.33 4.90 -10.72
N PRO A 107 -15.27 4.12 -11.31
CA PRO A 107 -14.95 2.86 -11.93
C PRO A 107 -14.25 3.06 -13.29
N VAL A 108 -13.17 2.33 -13.52
CA VAL A 108 -12.55 2.17 -14.83
C VAL A 108 -13.39 1.17 -15.65
N PRO A 109 -13.54 1.35 -16.98
CA PRO A 109 -14.15 0.35 -17.84
C PRO A 109 -13.50 -1.04 -17.68
N LYS A 110 -14.32 -2.10 -17.66
CA LYS A 110 -13.84 -3.48 -17.57
C LYS A 110 -12.90 -3.83 -18.72
N GLY A 111 -11.95 -4.73 -18.46
CA GLY A 111 -10.98 -5.19 -19.45
C GLY A 111 -9.82 -4.23 -19.71
N LEU A 112 -9.72 -3.13 -18.96
CA LEU A 112 -8.58 -2.21 -19.03
C LEU A 112 -7.61 -2.40 -17.87
N GLY A 113 -6.33 -2.14 -18.11
CA GLY A 113 -5.31 -2.08 -17.06
C GLY A 113 -4.72 -3.41 -16.62
N CYS A 114 -5.35 -4.54 -16.95
CA CYS A 114 -4.81 -5.87 -16.67
C CYS A 114 -4.29 -6.55 -17.94
N TRP A 115 -3.21 -7.33 -17.80
CA TRP A 115 -2.62 -8.14 -18.87
C TRP A 115 -2.01 -9.42 -18.30
N LYS A 116 -1.62 -10.35 -19.18
CA LYS A 116 -1.08 -11.66 -18.80
C LYS A 116 0.39 -11.77 -19.18
N GLU A 117 1.16 -12.43 -18.33
CA GLU A 117 2.55 -12.80 -18.58
C GLU A 117 2.77 -14.24 -18.11
N ASP A 118 3.57 -15.01 -18.85
CA ASP A 118 4.11 -16.26 -18.35
C ASP A 118 5.36 -15.97 -17.51
N HIS A 119 5.41 -16.55 -16.32
CA HIS A 119 6.56 -16.46 -15.44
C HIS A 119 6.99 -17.87 -15.04
N GLU A 120 8.04 -18.38 -15.67
CA GLU A 120 8.60 -19.71 -15.41
C GLU A 120 7.56 -20.85 -15.55
N GLY A 121 6.65 -20.74 -16.52
CA GLY A 121 5.58 -21.71 -16.76
C GLY A 121 4.35 -21.54 -15.87
N GLU A 122 4.30 -20.49 -15.03
CA GLU A 122 3.12 -20.06 -14.31
C GLU A 122 2.53 -18.81 -14.96
N GLU A 123 1.26 -18.88 -15.38
CA GLU A 123 0.55 -17.70 -15.86
C GLU A 123 0.26 -16.73 -14.71
N ARG A 124 0.68 -15.48 -14.88
CA ARG A 124 0.40 -14.36 -13.99
C ARG A 124 -0.43 -13.32 -14.71
N GLU A 125 -1.47 -12.84 -14.02
CA GLU A 125 -2.23 -11.67 -14.46
C GLU A 125 -1.79 -10.47 -13.65
N TYR A 126 -1.31 -9.45 -14.32
CA TYR A 126 -0.87 -8.18 -13.75
C TYR A 126 -1.95 -7.12 -13.99
N CYS A 127 -2.29 -6.35 -12.96
CA CYS A 127 -3.20 -5.20 -13.04
C CYS A 127 -2.48 -3.93 -12.56
N ASP A 128 -2.49 -2.89 -13.39
CA ASP A 128 -1.96 -1.56 -13.06
C ASP A 128 -2.80 -0.90 -11.97
N LEU A 129 -2.15 -0.54 -10.86
CA LEU A 129 -2.81 0.08 -9.70
C LEU A 129 -2.98 1.60 -9.86
N VAL A 130 -2.36 2.21 -10.90
CA VAL A 130 -2.40 3.66 -11.13
C VAL A 130 -1.92 4.41 -9.88
N CYS A 131 -0.76 3.99 -9.39
CA CYS A 131 -0.05 4.64 -8.29
C CYS A 131 1.40 4.97 -8.70
N PRO A 132 1.57 5.82 -9.74
CA PRO A 132 2.90 6.20 -10.21
C PRO A 132 3.64 6.96 -9.12
N ASN A 133 4.96 6.81 -9.02
CA ASN A 133 5.78 7.57 -8.06
C ASN A 133 5.35 7.49 -6.59
N SER A 134 4.53 6.49 -6.24
CA SER A 134 4.14 6.26 -4.86
C SER A 134 5.32 5.75 -4.04
N HIS A 135 5.54 6.39 -2.88
CA HIS A 135 6.54 5.97 -1.90
C HIS A 135 6.19 4.58 -1.35
N THR A 136 4.91 4.34 -1.08
CA THR A 136 4.43 3.06 -0.52
C THR A 136 3.08 2.68 -1.12
N VAL A 137 2.92 1.40 -1.45
CA VAL A 137 1.65 0.80 -1.86
C VAL A 137 1.42 -0.42 -0.99
N PHE A 138 0.21 -0.59 -0.47
CA PHE A 138 -0.15 -1.67 0.44
C PHE A 138 -1.59 -2.12 0.21
N ILE A 139 -1.89 -3.38 0.48
CA ILE A 139 -3.27 -3.88 0.49
C ILE A 139 -3.85 -3.53 1.86
N SER A 140 -4.81 -2.60 1.91
CA SER A 140 -5.47 -2.18 3.15
C SER A 140 -6.55 -3.17 3.59
N TYR A 141 -7.17 -3.84 2.62
CA TYR A 141 -8.20 -4.84 2.86
C TYR A 141 -8.27 -5.85 1.71
N ILE A 142 -8.56 -7.09 2.05
CA ILE A 142 -8.95 -8.13 1.10
C ILE A 142 -10.20 -8.78 1.68
N ASP A 143 -11.20 -9.04 0.84
CA ASP A 143 -12.34 -9.85 1.27
C ASP A 143 -11.90 -11.29 1.57
N GLN A 144 -12.78 -12.10 2.16
CA GLN A 144 -12.51 -13.51 2.45
C GLN A 144 -12.43 -14.31 1.14
N GLY A 145 -11.36 -14.12 0.37
CA GLY A 145 -11.05 -14.80 -0.89
C GLY A 145 -10.62 -16.26 -0.69
N HIS A 146 -10.36 -16.97 -1.80
CA HIS A 146 -9.70 -18.28 -1.72
C HIS A 146 -8.34 -18.15 -1.02
N ARG A 147 -7.96 -19.16 -0.21
CA ARG A 147 -6.68 -19.17 0.53
C ARG A 147 -5.47 -18.91 -0.37
N ALA A 148 -5.50 -19.34 -1.63
CA ALA A 148 -4.40 -19.10 -2.58
C ALA A 148 -4.22 -17.61 -2.95
N CYS A 149 -5.25 -16.78 -2.81
CA CYS A 149 -5.14 -15.33 -3.02
C CYS A 149 -4.40 -14.63 -1.88
N PHE A 150 -4.25 -15.28 -0.72
CA PHE A 150 -3.69 -14.69 0.50
C PHE A 150 -2.25 -15.14 0.79
N ASN A 151 -1.50 -15.68 -0.17
CA ASN A 151 -0.18 -16.25 0.12
C ASN A 151 0.68 -15.29 0.98
N TYR A 152 0.70 -13.99 0.67
CA TYR A 152 1.17 -12.91 1.55
C TYR A 152 0.53 -11.58 1.14
N ILE A 153 0.00 -10.79 2.09
CA ILE A 153 -0.74 -9.54 1.82
C ILE A 153 0.06 -8.50 1.00
N THR A 154 1.39 -8.52 1.06
CA THR A 154 2.25 -7.52 0.40
C THR A 154 3.03 -8.04 -0.81
N TYR A 155 3.27 -9.34 -0.97
CA TYR A 155 4.14 -9.84 -2.06
C TYR A 155 3.50 -9.81 -3.45
N GLN A 156 2.19 -9.63 -3.54
CA GLN A 156 1.49 -9.53 -4.83
C GLN A 156 1.62 -8.15 -5.46
N ILE A 157 2.25 -7.17 -4.79
CA ILE A 157 2.50 -5.85 -5.36
C ILE A 157 3.93 -5.80 -5.90
N GLU A 158 4.07 -5.70 -7.21
CA GLU A 158 5.35 -5.57 -7.91
C GLU A 158 5.58 -4.12 -8.35
N LYS A 159 6.81 -3.62 -8.16
CA LYS A 159 7.25 -2.32 -8.69
C LYS A 159 8.07 -2.56 -9.95
N ARG A 160 7.64 -2.02 -11.09
CA ARG A 160 8.46 -1.97 -12.31
C ARG A 160 8.64 -0.51 -12.71
N ALA A 161 9.89 -0.04 -12.70
CA ALA A 161 10.22 1.38 -12.81
C ALA A 161 9.43 2.22 -11.77
N GLU A 162 8.69 3.23 -12.19
CA GLU A 162 7.88 4.11 -11.32
C GLU A 162 6.45 3.61 -11.11
N GLU A 163 6.13 2.41 -11.61
CA GLU A 163 4.77 1.90 -11.69
C GLU A 163 4.57 0.72 -10.74
N ARG A 164 3.32 0.50 -10.34
CA ARG A 164 2.94 -0.44 -9.29
C ARG A 164 1.83 -1.33 -9.81
N TYR A 165 2.00 -2.63 -9.63
CA TYR A 165 1.15 -3.65 -10.20
C TYR A 165 0.74 -4.64 -9.13
N LEU A 166 -0.54 -5.01 -9.08
CA LEU A 166 -0.97 -6.19 -8.35
C LEU A 166 -0.98 -7.36 -9.33
N TRP A 167 -0.38 -8.48 -8.96
CA TRP A 167 -0.44 -9.69 -9.77
C TRP A 167 -1.08 -10.87 -9.05
N ARG A 168 -1.78 -11.70 -9.82
CA ARG A 168 -2.48 -12.91 -9.37
C ARG A 168 -2.05 -14.09 -10.22
N SER A 169 -2.05 -15.29 -9.63
CA SER A 169 -1.68 -16.51 -10.33
C SER A 169 -2.46 -17.74 -9.83
N GLY A 170 -2.32 -18.85 -10.58
CA GLY A 170 -2.88 -20.14 -10.22
C GLY A 170 -4.38 -20.09 -9.88
N LYS A 171 -4.78 -20.78 -8.80
CA LYS A 171 -6.19 -20.84 -8.37
C LYS A 171 -6.79 -19.49 -8.02
N CYS A 172 -5.96 -18.49 -7.70
CA CYS A 172 -6.48 -17.17 -7.39
C CYS A 172 -7.12 -16.50 -8.60
N LEU A 173 -6.65 -16.78 -9.82
CA LEU A 173 -7.22 -16.25 -11.06
C LEU A 173 -8.69 -16.65 -11.27
N ASN A 174 -9.12 -17.76 -10.69
CA ASN A 174 -10.47 -18.30 -10.83
C ASN A 174 -11.36 -18.02 -9.61
N SER A 175 -10.95 -17.10 -8.75
CA SER A 175 -11.66 -16.74 -7.52
C SER A 175 -12.20 -15.33 -7.60
N THR A 176 -13.42 -15.16 -7.09
CA THR A 176 -13.95 -13.84 -6.76
C THR A 176 -13.23 -13.31 -5.53
N VAL A 177 -12.65 -12.12 -5.65
CA VAL A 177 -11.85 -11.46 -4.63
C VAL A 177 -11.86 -9.95 -4.87
N ASN A 178 -11.91 -9.19 -3.79
CA ASN A 178 -11.87 -7.73 -3.81
C ASN A 178 -10.66 -7.25 -3.01
N TYR A 179 -9.77 -6.54 -3.68
CA TYR A 179 -8.61 -5.92 -3.07
C TYR A 179 -8.86 -4.43 -2.89
N ARG A 180 -8.63 -3.92 -1.68
CA ARG A 180 -8.52 -2.50 -1.40
C ARG A 180 -7.05 -2.17 -1.21
N ILE A 181 -6.54 -1.25 -2.00
CA ILE A 181 -5.13 -0.88 -2.07
C ILE A 181 -4.99 0.58 -1.67
N GLY A 182 -4.10 0.86 -0.72
CA GLY A 182 -3.68 2.21 -0.37
C GLY A 182 -2.39 2.59 -1.09
N CYS A 183 -2.35 3.82 -1.60
CA CYS A 183 -1.19 4.43 -2.25
C CYS A 183 -0.82 5.71 -1.51
N LYS A 184 0.45 5.80 -1.10
CA LYS A 184 1.02 6.94 -0.40
C LYS A 184 1.94 7.70 -1.34
N PHE A 185 1.67 8.99 -1.53
CA PHE A 185 2.41 9.89 -2.41
C PHE A 185 3.02 11.04 -1.62
N ASP A 186 4.11 11.59 -2.16
CA ASP A 186 4.74 12.82 -1.64
C ASP A 186 4.01 14.06 -2.19
N ASP A 187 3.53 13.97 -3.44
CA ASP A 187 2.71 14.99 -4.08
C ASP A 187 1.22 14.59 -4.12
N PRO A 188 0.30 15.58 -4.14
CA PRO A 188 -1.11 15.33 -4.42
C PRO A 188 -1.32 14.53 -5.71
N PHE A 189 -2.43 13.81 -5.85
CA PHE A 189 -2.64 12.97 -7.03
C PHE A 189 -3.08 13.73 -8.29
N ASP A 190 -3.79 14.84 -8.10
CA ASP A 190 -4.22 15.76 -9.17
C ASP A 190 -3.03 16.43 -9.88
N THR A 191 -1.86 16.49 -9.23
CA THR A 191 -0.61 16.92 -9.87
C THR A 191 -0.01 15.82 -10.74
N GLN A 192 -0.31 14.54 -10.47
CA GLN A 192 0.18 13.38 -11.21
C GLN A 192 -0.70 13.04 -12.42
N PHE A 193 -2.02 13.19 -12.29
CA PHE A 193 -2.98 13.05 -13.38
C PHE A 193 -3.90 14.26 -13.41
N LYS A 194 -3.86 15.01 -14.51
CA LYS A 194 -4.70 16.20 -14.65
C LYS A 194 -6.15 15.83 -14.95
N THR A 195 -6.38 14.69 -15.61
CA THR A 195 -7.71 14.21 -15.99
C THR A 195 -7.79 12.68 -16.00
N ASP A 196 -8.99 12.15 -15.75
CA ASP A 196 -9.27 10.71 -15.88
C ASP A 196 -8.96 10.16 -17.28
N ASN A 197 -9.00 10.99 -18.32
CA ASN A 197 -8.67 10.57 -19.68
C ASN A 197 -7.22 10.11 -19.84
N GLU A 198 -6.28 10.71 -19.11
CA GLU A 198 -4.87 10.30 -19.09
C GLU A 198 -4.73 8.91 -18.46
N ILE A 199 -5.45 8.67 -17.37
CA ILE A 199 -5.51 7.36 -16.71
C ILE A 199 -6.10 6.32 -17.67
N LEU A 200 -7.22 6.62 -18.32
CA LEU A 200 -7.85 5.69 -19.27
C LEU A 200 -6.96 5.40 -20.48
N ALA A 201 -6.28 6.41 -21.04
CA ALA A 201 -5.33 6.22 -22.13
C ALA A 201 -4.18 5.28 -21.72
N ARG A 202 -3.62 5.47 -20.53
CA ARG A 202 -2.60 4.59 -19.94
C ARG A 202 -3.12 3.16 -19.81
N LEU A 203 -4.29 2.96 -19.21
CA LEU A 203 -4.83 1.61 -18.97
C LEU A 203 -5.21 0.89 -20.27
N ARG A 204 -5.66 1.62 -21.30
CA ARG A 204 -5.85 1.08 -22.66
C ARG A 204 -4.53 0.63 -23.29
N ALA A 205 -3.46 1.40 -23.11
CA ALA A 205 -2.15 1.02 -23.63
C ALA A 205 -1.61 -0.26 -22.97
N ARG A 206 -1.96 -0.53 -21.70
CA ARG A 206 -1.61 -1.78 -21.00
C ARG A 206 -2.43 -2.96 -21.50
N ALA A 207 -3.74 -2.80 -21.64
CA ALA A 207 -4.62 -3.87 -22.14
C ALA A 207 -4.21 -4.35 -23.55
N ARG A 208 -3.62 -3.48 -24.38
CA ARG A 208 -3.09 -3.86 -25.71
C ARG A 208 -1.80 -4.68 -25.67
N ARG A 209 -1.13 -4.78 -24.52
CA ARG A 209 0.06 -5.63 -24.35
C ARG A 209 -0.30 -7.07 -23.97
N ALA A 210 -1.58 -7.33 -23.67
CA ALA A 210 -2.13 -8.63 -23.34
C ALA A 210 -2.40 -9.48 -24.59
#